data_AF-A0A1Q3CYW8-F1
#
_entry.id   AF-A0A1Q3CYW8-F1
#
_cell.length_a   1.000
_cell.length_b   1.000
_cell.length_c   1.000
_cell.angle_alpha   90.00
_cell.angle_beta   90.00
_cell.angle_gamma   90.00
#
_symmetry.space_group_name_H-M   'P 1'
#
loop_
_entity.id
_entity.type
_entity.pdbx_description
1 polymer ?
#
loop_
_entity_poly.entity_id
_entity_poly.type
_entity_poly.pdbx_seq_one_letter_code
_entity_poly.pdbx_strand_id
1 'polypeptide(L)'
;ITNDEYFKSFPKGYYFPSDEELIIHYLKNKIWGKPLPPNRIFVVDLYGYNPEVLTALYKLLSHRETEWYFLSSRRRKYPNGQRPDRNAGNGYWKPTGTDKVIK
;
A
#
# COMPACT_ATOMS: atom_id res chain seq x y z
N ILE A 1 11.92 -18.20 8.34
CA ILE A 1 12.40 -16.85 7.97
C ILE A 1 11.17 -15.97 7.88
N THR A 2 11.03 -14.99 8.78
CA THR A 2 9.97 -13.99 8.68
C THR A 2 10.24 -13.08 7.48
N ASN A 3 9.22 -12.41 6.91
CA ASN A 3 9.46 -11.45 5.82
C ASN A 3 10.52 -10.41 6.22
N ASP A 4 10.53 -9.97 7.47
CA ASP A 4 11.52 -9.05 8.04
C ASP A 4 12.96 -9.57 7.93
N GLU A 5 13.20 -10.82 8.27
CA GLU A 5 14.52 -11.46 8.16
C GLU A 5 14.95 -11.59 6.70
N TYR A 6 14.02 -11.95 5.81
CA TYR A 6 14.26 -12.03 4.36
C TYR A 6 14.69 -10.67 3.80
N PHE A 7 14.03 -9.57 4.19
CA PHE A 7 14.43 -8.24 3.73
C PHE A 7 15.73 -7.73 4.35
N LYS A 8 16.05 -8.17 5.58
CA LYS A 8 17.31 -7.82 6.24
C LYS A 8 18.52 -8.50 5.60
N SER A 9 18.36 -9.64 4.92
CA SER A 9 19.48 -10.33 4.25
C SER A 9 19.98 -9.64 2.99
N PHE A 10 19.21 -8.72 2.39
CA PHE A 10 19.67 -7.95 1.23
C PHE A 10 20.68 -6.86 1.61
N PRO A 11 21.57 -6.45 0.68
CA PRO A 11 22.44 -5.28 0.85
C PRO A 11 21.64 -4.00 1.16
N LYS A 12 22.28 -3.05 1.84
CA LYS A 12 21.71 -1.71 2.04
C LYS A 12 21.46 -1.04 0.68
N GLY A 13 20.30 -0.42 0.51
CA GLY A 13 19.90 0.20 -0.76
C GLY A 13 19.17 -0.74 -1.72
N TYR A 14 18.88 -1.99 -1.33
CA TYR A 14 17.98 -2.85 -2.10
C TYR A 14 16.65 -2.15 -2.34
N TYR A 15 16.27 -2.12 -3.62
CA TYR A 15 15.29 -1.18 -4.15
C TYR A 15 13.85 -1.55 -3.79
N PHE A 16 13.04 -0.51 -3.63
CA PHE A 16 11.59 -0.61 -3.62
C PHE A 16 11.05 -0.88 -5.03
N PRO A 17 9.90 -1.55 -5.16
CA PRO A 17 9.28 -1.75 -6.47
C PRO A 17 8.93 -0.42 -7.13
N SER A 18 9.11 -0.36 -8.44
CA SER A 18 8.61 0.72 -9.29
C SER A 18 7.07 0.76 -9.31
N ASP A 19 6.50 1.88 -9.75
CA ASP A 19 5.06 2.03 -9.93
C ASP A 19 4.44 0.89 -10.78
N GLU A 20 5.14 0.48 -11.85
CA GLU A 20 4.69 -0.58 -12.75
C GLU A 20 4.70 -1.94 -12.05
N GLU A 21 5.76 -2.23 -11.30
CA GLU A 21 5.88 -3.46 -10.52
C GLU A 21 4.78 -3.54 -9.45
N LEU A 22 4.49 -2.43 -8.75
CA LEU A 22 3.38 -2.34 -7.79
C LEU A 22 2.04 -2.74 -8.42
N ILE A 23 1.77 -2.31 -9.64
CA ILE A 23 0.53 -2.66 -10.33
C ILE A 23 0.55 -4.12 -10.78
N ILE A 24 1.59 -4.53 -11.50
CA ILE A 24 1.64 -5.83 -12.19
C ILE A 24 1.82 -6.98 -11.19
N HIS A 25 2.80 -6.89 -10.31
CA HIS A 25 3.21 -7.99 -9.45
C HIS A 25 2.50 -8.01 -8.09
N TYR A 26 1.93 -6.88 -7.66
CA TYR A 26 1.26 -6.80 -6.36
C TYR A 26 -0.25 -6.64 -6.51
N LEU A 27 -0.73 -5.54 -7.09
CA LEU A 27 -2.17 -5.26 -7.16
C LEU A 27 -2.93 -6.26 -8.04
N LYS A 28 -2.50 -6.48 -9.29
CA LYS A 28 -3.14 -7.43 -10.20
C LYS A 28 -3.11 -8.85 -9.65
N ASN A 29 -1.97 -9.27 -9.12
CA ASN A 29 -1.84 -10.59 -8.50
C ASN A 29 -2.78 -10.75 -7.30
N LYS A 30 -2.91 -9.73 -6.44
CA LYS A 30 -3.84 -9.76 -5.31
C LYS A 30 -5.30 -9.92 -5.78
N ILE A 31 -5.69 -9.18 -6.83
CA ILE A 31 -7.05 -9.26 -7.41
C ILE A 31 -7.33 -10.64 -7.99
N TRP A 32 -6.34 -11.24 -8.66
CA TRP A 32 -6.47 -12.57 -9.27
C TRP A 32 -6.23 -13.74 -8.31
N GLY A 33 -5.99 -13.47 -7.02
CA GLY A 33 -5.67 -14.52 -6.04
C GLY A 33 -4.36 -15.25 -6.31
N LYS A 34 -3.43 -14.64 -7.06
CA LYS A 34 -2.09 -15.19 -7.33
C LYS A 34 -1.16 -14.93 -6.14
N PRO A 35 -0.14 -15.78 -5.94
CA PRO A 35 0.86 -15.54 -4.91
C PRO A 35 1.57 -14.21 -5.16
N LEU A 36 1.79 -13.45 -4.09
CA LEU A 36 2.59 -12.23 -4.13
C LEU A 36 4.06 -12.59 -3.95
N PRO A 37 5.00 -11.87 -4.59
CA PRO A 37 6.40 -11.98 -4.24
C PRO A 37 6.59 -11.63 -2.74
N PRO A 38 7.68 -12.08 -2.09
CA PRO A 38 7.98 -11.66 -0.72
C PRO A 38 7.86 -10.14 -0.60
N ASN A 39 7.14 -9.64 0.40
CA ASN A 39 6.80 -8.22 0.50
C ASN A 39 6.41 -7.80 1.91
N ARG A 40 6.40 -6.48 2.13
CA ARG A 40 5.95 -5.84 3.37
C ARG A 40 4.70 -4.98 3.15
N ILE A 41 3.88 -5.36 2.18
CA ILE A 41 2.62 -4.69 1.87
C ILE A 41 1.51 -5.35 2.68
N PHE A 42 0.86 -4.57 3.54
CA PHE A 42 -0.19 -5.07 4.41
C PHE A 42 -1.57 -4.84 3.80
N VAL A 43 -2.48 -5.79 4.03
CA VAL A 43 -3.90 -5.61 3.67
C VAL A 43 -4.60 -4.92 4.84
N VAL A 44 -5.10 -3.72 4.61
CA VAL A 44 -5.73 -2.88 5.65
C VAL A 44 -7.00 -2.21 5.13
N ASP A 45 -7.89 -1.84 6.04
CA ASP A 45 -9.01 -0.94 5.71
C ASP A 45 -8.55 0.51 5.78
N LEU A 46 -7.99 1.04 4.69
CA LEU A 46 -7.39 2.38 4.67
C LEU A 46 -8.37 3.49 5.11
N TYR A 47 -9.67 3.32 4.85
CA TYR A 47 -10.72 4.28 5.18
C TYR A 47 -11.14 4.23 6.66
N GLY A 48 -10.76 3.18 7.39
CA GLY A 48 -11.08 3.03 8.81
C GLY A 48 -10.14 3.79 9.75
N TYR A 49 -8.96 4.21 9.26
CA TYR A 49 -7.87 4.69 10.11
C TYR A 49 -7.29 6.01 9.64
N ASN A 50 -6.81 6.79 10.61
CA ASN A 50 -5.93 7.92 10.32
C ASN A 50 -4.51 7.43 9.99
N PRO A 51 -3.74 8.20 9.20
CA PRO A 51 -2.34 7.85 8.87
C PRO A 51 -1.45 7.62 10.10
N GLU A 52 -1.64 8.39 11.17
CA GLU A 52 -0.84 8.26 12.40
C GLU A 52 -1.07 6.91 13.08
N VAL A 53 -2.29 6.38 13.01
CA VAL A 53 -2.62 5.07 13.55
C VAL A 53 -1.95 3.96 12.72
N LEU A 54 -2.01 4.06 11.40
CA LEU A 54 -1.38 3.08 10.51
C LEU A 54 0.14 3.06 10.67
N THR A 55 0.79 4.22 10.72
CA THR A 55 2.25 4.31 10.92
C THR A 55 2.68 3.90 12.33
N ALA A 56 1.79 4.01 13.33
CA ALA A 56 2.03 3.47 14.67
C ALA A 56 1.97 1.93 14.68
N LEU A 57 0.99 1.33 13.99
CA LEU A 57 0.77 -0.12 13.96
C LEU A 57 1.78 -0.86 13.07
N TYR A 58 2.09 -0.31 11.89
CA TYR A 58 2.97 -0.95 10.91
C TYR A 58 4.33 -0.26 10.95
N LYS A 59 5.34 -0.92 11.49
CA LYS A 59 6.69 -0.33 11.61
C LYS A 59 7.53 -0.58 10.36
N LEU A 60 8.19 0.47 9.90
CA LEU A 60 9.23 0.39 8.88
C LEU A 60 10.47 -0.32 9.42
N LEU A 61 11.20 -1.02 8.56
CA LEU A 61 12.53 -1.50 8.87
C LEU A 61 13.49 -0.32 8.96
N SER A 62 13.97 -0.04 10.17
CA SER A 62 14.87 1.08 10.47
C SER A 62 16.02 1.16 9.47
N HIS A 63 16.26 2.36 8.92
CA HIS A 63 17.31 2.67 7.93
C HIS A 63 17.22 1.93 6.58
N ARG A 64 16.11 1.22 6.29
CA ARG A 64 15.89 0.54 5.01
C ARG A 64 14.65 1.03 4.28
N GLU A 65 13.62 1.41 5.02
CA GLU A 65 12.33 1.82 4.46
C GLU A 65 12.00 3.25 4.89
N THR A 66 11.42 4.02 3.97
CA THR A 66 10.98 5.40 4.21
C THR A 66 9.48 5.60 4.01
N GLU A 67 8.81 4.62 3.42
CA GLU A 67 7.42 4.70 2.99
C GLU A 67 6.68 3.40 3.32
N TRP A 68 5.36 3.52 3.49
CA TRP A 68 4.46 2.39 3.70
C TRP A 68 3.64 2.12 2.45
N TYR A 69 3.45 0.84 2.16
CA TYR A 69 2.58 0.38 1.11
C TYR A 69 1.45 -0.46 1.70
N PHE A 70 0.23 -0.19 1.25
CA PHE A 70 -0.96 -0.86 1.74
C PHE A 70 -1.85 -1.30 0.58
N LEU A 71 -2.43 -2.49 0.70
CA LEU A 71 -3.54 -2.94 -0.14
C LEU A 71 -4.84 -2.72 0.63
N SER A 72 -5.76 -1.95 0.04
CA SER A 72 -7.07 -1.71 0.63
C SER A 72 -8.15 -1.91 -0.42
N SER A 73 -9.28 -2.47 0.02
CA SER A 73 -10.48 -2.52 -0.80
C SER A 73 -10.94 -1.09 -1.10
N ARG A 74 -11.08 -0.74 -2.37
CA ARG A 74 -11.53 0.60 -2.78
C ARG A 74 -13.01 0.80 -2.41
N ARG A 75 -13.29 1.79 -1.56
CA ARG A 75 -14.67 2.19 -1.24
C ARG A 75 -15.19 3.22 -2.22
N ARG A 76 -16.46 3.10 -2.60
CA ARG A 76 -17.18 4.07 -3.44
C ARG A 76 -18.01 4.99 -2.55
N LYS A 77 -18.04 6.29 -2.88
CA LYS A 77 -18.90 7.26 -2.17
C LYS A 77 -20.39 7.01 -2.42
N TYR A 78 -20.72 6.51 -3.62
CA TYR A 78 -22.08 6.20 -4.04
C TYR A 78 -22.12 4.77 -4.59
N PRO A 79 -23.19 3.98 -4.37
CA PRO A 79 -23.25 2.57 -4.76
C PRO A 79 -22.83 2.29 -6.22
N ASN A 80 -23.30 3.12 -7.15
CA ASN A 80 -23.04 2.99 -8.59
C ASN A 80 -22.04 4.03 -9.13
N GLY A 81 -21.43 4.83 -8.25
CA GLY A 81 -20.52 5.90 -8.66
C GLY A 81 -19.06 5.43 -8.77
N GLN A 82 -18.29 6.08 -9.63
CA GLN A 82 -16.83 5.86 -9.72
C GLN A 82 -16.03 6.69 -8.70
N ARG A 83 -16.69 7.67 -8.07
CA ARG A 83 -16.07 8.56 -7.08
C ARG A 83 -15.67 7.75 -5.84
N PRO A 84 -14.36 7.68 -5.51
CA PRO A 84 -13.94 6.99 -4.30
C PRO A 84 -14.46 7.73 -3.07
N ASP A 85 -14.79 6.96 -2.03
CA ASP A 85 -14.89 7.53 -0.69
C ASP A 85 -13.51 8.06 -0.29
N ARG A 86 -13.48 9.12 0.50
CA ARG A 86 -12.26 9.75 0.99
C ARG A 86 -12.28 9.95 2.49
N ASN A 87 -13.36 9.60 3.18
CA ASN A 87 -13.38 9.62 4.64
C ASN A 87 -12.37 8.59 5.17
N ALA A 88 -11.60 8.99 6.18
CA ALA A 88 -10.59 8.15 6.80
C ALA A 88 -10.53 8.46 8.30
N GLY A 89 -10.93 7.50 9.13
CA GLY A 89 -11.02 7.69 10.59
C GLY A 89 -11.86 8.91 10.96
N ASN A 90 -11.25 9.92 11.59
CA ASN A 90 -11.91 11.18 11.95
C ASN A 90 -11.63 12.34 10.97
N GLY A 91 -11.01 12.05 9.83
CA GLY A 91 -10.65 13.03 8.80
C GLY A 91 -11.01 12.56 7.39
N TYR A 92 -10.33 13.13 6.39
CA TYR A 92 -10.51 12.75 4.99
C TYR A 92 -9.24 12.95 4.16
N TRP A 93 -9.08 12.12 3.13
CA TRP A 93 -8.03 12.25 2.14
C TRP A 93 -8.39 13.34 1.12
N LYS A 94 -7.52 14.34 0.97
CA LYS A 94 -7.63 15.35 -0.08
C LYS A 94 -6.73 14.95 -1.25
N PRO A 95 -7.27 14.76 -2.47
CA PRO A 95 -6.43 14.47 -3.63
C PRO A 95 -5.54 15.69 -3.92
N THR A 96 -4.29 15.42 -4.29
CA THR A 96 -3.31 16.41 -4.70
C THR A 96 -2.66 15.93 -6.01
N GLY A 97 -2.30 16.87 -6.89
CA GLY A 97 -1.73 16.56 -8.20
C GLY A 97 -2.73 16.08 -9.24
N THR A 98 -2.21 15.52 -10.33
CA THR A 98 -2.98 14.98 -11.47
C THR A 98 -2.73 13.49 -11.58
N ASP A 99 -3.78 12.73 -11.94
CA ASP A 99 -3.68 11.29 -12.13
C ASP A 99 -2.62 10.95 -13.21
N LYS A 100 -1.71 10.04 -12.86
CA LYS A 100 -0.70 9.48 -13.77
C LYS A 100 -1.20 8.14 -14.31
N VAL A 101 -1.28 8.02 -15.63
CA VAL A 101 -1.55 6.74 -16.28
C VAL A 101 -0.29 5.89 -16.20
N ILE A 102 -0.43 4.69 -15.64
CA ILE A 102 0.65 3.70 -15.57
C ILE A 102 0.29 2.64 -16.59
N LYS A 103 1.15 2.50 -17.60
CA LYS A 103 0.96 1.59 -18.72
C LYS A 103 1.42 0.19 -18.34
#